data_AF-A0A838J0S3-F1
#
_entry.id   AF-A0A838J0S3-F1
#
_cell.length_a   1.000
_cell.length_b   1.000
_cell.length_c   1.000
_cell.angle_alpha   90.00
_cell.angle_beta   90.00
_cell.angle_gamma   90.00
#
_symmetry.space_group_name_H-M   'P 1'
#
loop_
_entity.id
_entity.type
_entity.pdbx_description
1 polymer ?
#
loop_
_entity_poly.entity_id
_entity_poly.type
_entity_poly.pdbx_seq_one_letter_code
_entity_poly.pdbx_strand_id
1 'polypeptide(L)' 'MLPSWEQYIYAAPKAELHVHLEGAIQPATVLALARRNKVPLPVENEADLRQ' A
#
# COMPACT_ATOMS: atom_id res chain seq x y z
N MET A 1 -29.61 -7.42 -13.84
CA MET A 1 -28.82 -6.18 -13.65
C MET A 1 -27.40 -6.51 -14.04
N LEU A 2 -26.82 -5.81 -15.01
CA LEU A 2 -25.43 -6.04 -15.39
C LEU A 2 -24.50 -5.53 -14.27
N PRO A 3 -23.34 -6.17 -14.04
CA PRO A 3 -22.38 -5.69 -13.07
C PRO A 3 -21.92 -4.28 -13.44
N SER A 4 -21.58 -3.48 -12.43
CA SER A 4 -20.94 -2.19 -12.67
C SER A 4 -19.58 -2.39 -13.35
N TRP A 5 -19.08 -1.36 -14.03
CA TRP A 5 -17.73 -1.39 -14.61
C TRP A 5 -16.66 -1.68 -13.55
N GLU A 6 -16.83 -1.18 -12.34
CA GLU A 6 -15.95 -1.44 -11.20
C GLU A 6 -15.94 -2.94 -10.84
N GLN A 7 -17.13 -3.56 -10.71
CA GLN A 7 -17.25 -4.98 -10.43
C GLN A 7 -16.60 -5.84 -11.52
N TYR A 8 -16.79 -5.47 -12.78
CA TYR A 8 -16.17 -6.16 -13.91
C TYR A 8 -14.63 -6.05 -13.88
N ILE A 9 -14.09 -4.85 -13.60
CA ILE A 9 -12.65 -4.61 -13.53
C ILE A 9 -12.03 -5.39 -12.37
N TYR A 10 -12.61 -5.37 -11.17
CA TYR A 10 -12.05 -6.09 -10.01
C TYR A 10 -12.03 -7.61 -10.22
N ALA A 11 -13.08 -8.18 -10.85
CA ALA A 11 -13.20 -9.62 -11.07
C ALA A 11 -12.24 -10.20 -12.12
N ALA A 12 -11.68 -9.37 -13.01
CA ALA A 12 -10.79 -9.85 -14.05
C ALA A 12 -9.51 -10.51 -13.47
N PRO A 13 -9.07 -11.68 -13.96
CA PRO A 13 -7.75 -12.22 -13.64
C PRO A 13 -6.67 -11.32 -14.26
N LYS A 14 -5.68 -10.91 -13.46
CA LYS A 14 -4.65 -9.95 -13.88
C LYS A 14 -3.27 -10.46 -13.48
N ALA A 15 -2.28 -10.13 -14.28
CA ALA A 15 -0.87 -10.22 -13.91
C ALA A 15 -0.29 -8.81 -13.79
N GLU A 16 0.49 -8.56 -12.75
CA GLU A 16 1.26 -7.33 -12.57
C GLU A 16 2.70 -7.61 -12.98
N LEU A 17 3.12 -7.03 -14.11
CA LEU A 17 4.42 -7.34 -14.73
C LEU A 17 5.56 -6.47 -14.19
N HIS A 18 5.22 -5.35 -13.54
CA HIS A 18 6.20 -4.43 -12.98
C HIS A 18 5.61 -3.76 -11.76
N VAL A 19 6.13 -4.12 -10.59
CA VAL A 19 5.92 -3.42 -9.33
C VAL A 19 7.21 -3.46 -8.53
N HIS A 20 7.56 -2.34 -7.90
CA HIS A 20 8.62 -2.32 -6.90
C HIS A 20 8.00 -2.64 -5.54
N LEU A 21 8.46 -3.71 -4.89
CA LEU A 21 7.89 -4.15 -3.61
C LEU A 21 7.99 -3.03 -2.56
N GLU A 22 9.13 -2.35 -2.52
CA GLU A 22 9.43 -1.26 -1.61
C GLU A 22 8.48 -0.07 -1.84
N GLY A 23 8.13 0.21 -3.11
CA GLY A 23 7.19 1.27 -3.49
C GLY A 23 5.73 0.92 -3.21
N ALA A 24 5.42 -0.34 -2.93
CA ALA A 24 4.07 -0.82 -2.62
C ALA A 24 3.79 -0.94 -1.10
N ILE A 25 4.80 -0.69 -0.26
CA ILE A 25 4.65 -0.77 1.21
C ILE A 25 3.72 0.36 1.69
N GLN A 26 2.68 -0.01 2.42
CA GLN A 26 1.74 0.95 2.98
C GLN A 26 2.37 1.77 4.13
N PRO A 27 2.06 3.08 4.27
CA PRO A 27 2.57 3.93 5.35
C PRO A 27 2.39 3.32 6.76
N ALA A 28 1.22 2.74 7.04
CA ALA A 28 0.94 2.02 8.28
C ALA A 28 1.97 0.91 8.57
N THR A 29 2.36 0.19 7.51
CA THR A 29 3.32 -0.92 7.60
C THR A 29 4.74 -0.39 7.85
N VAL A 30 5.12 0.72 7.22
CA VAL A 30 6.41 1.39 7.47
C VAL A 30 6.56 1.75 8.95
N LEU A 31 5.55 2.40 9.54
CA LEU A 31 5.56 2.77 10.97
C LEU A 31 5.63 1.54 11.89
N ALA A 32 4.84 0.50 11.59
CA ALA A 32 4.84 -0.73 12.38
C ALA A 32 6.21 -1.43 12.35
N LEU A 33 6.83 -1.52 11.17
CA LEU A 33 8.16 -2.11 11.00
C LEU A 33 9.24 -1.29 11.69
N ALA A 34 9.18 0.04 11.60
CA ALA A 34 10.14 0.92 12.30
C ALA A 34 10.08 0.75 13.81
N ARG A 35 8.87 0.73 14.40
CA ARG A 35 8.67 0.45 15.83
C ARG A 35 9.21 -0.91 16.23
N ARG A 36 8.89 -1.96 15.46
CA ARG A 36 9.36 -3.33 15.72
C ARG A 36 10.89 -3.41 15.71
N ASN A 37 11.51 -2.75 14.75
CA ASN A 37 12.95 -2.80 14.53
C ASN A 37 13.73 -1.71 15.28
N LYS A 38 13.05 -0.86 16.08
CA LYS A 38 13.64 0.28 16.81
C LYS A 38 14.40 1.26 15.90
N VAL A 39 13.88 1.46 14.69
CA VAL A 39 14.44 2.41 13.72
C VAL A 39 13.73 3.76 13.90
N PRO A 40 14.47 4.86 14.17
CA PRO A 40 13.86 6.19 14.23
C PRO A 40 13.43 6.60 12.82
N LEU A 41 12.22 7.17 12.71
CA LEU A 41 11.71 7.76 11.49
C LEU A 41 11.61 9.28 11.66
N PRO A 42 11.75 10.06 10.57
CA PRO A 42 11.63 11.53 10.61
C PRO A 42 10.17 12.01 10.72
N VAL A 43 9.24 11.12 11.05
CA VAL A 43 7.79 11.31 11.02
C VAL A 43 7.15 10.50 12.15
N GLU A 44 6.02 10.97 12.67
CA GLU A 44 5.41 10.38 13.86
C GLU A 44 4.16 9.56 13.52
N ASN A 45 3.46 9.88 12.43
CA ASN A 45 2.19 9.28 12.08
C ASN A 45 2.05 8.99 10.57
N GLU A 46 0.97 8.31 10.17
CA GLU A 46 0.75 7.90 8.78
C GLU A 46 0.48 9.07 7.83
N ALA A 47 -0.16 10.13 8.32
CA ALA A 47 -0.48 11.28 7.49
C ALA A 47 0.80 12.00 7.03
N ASP A 48 1.81 12.06 7.90
CA ASP A 48 3.13 12.60 7.57
C ASP A 48 3.84 11.82 6.45
N LEU A 49 3.59 10.51 6.35
CA LEU A 49 4.17 9.62 5.32
C LEU A 49 3.45 9.66 3.96
N ARG A 50 2.25 10.28 3.89
CA ARG A 50 1.41 10.32 2.67
C ARG A 50 1.56 11.62 1.86
N GLN A 51 2.41 12.54 2.29
CA GLN A 51 2.70 13.80 1.61
C GLN A 51 3.76 13.59 0.52
#